data_AF-A0A6A3BPB4-F1
#
_entry.id   AF-A0A6A3BPB4-F1
#
_cell.length_a   1.000
_cell.length_b   1.000
_cell.length_c   1.000
_cell.angle_alpha   90.00
_cell.angle_beta   90.00
_cell.angle_gamma   90.00
#
_symmetry.space_group_name_H-M   'P 1'
#
loop_
_entity.id
_entity.type
_entity.pdbx_description
1 polymer ?
#
loop_
_entity_poly.entity_id
_entity_poly.type
_entity_poly.pdbx_seq_one_letter_code
_entity_poly.pdbx_strand_id
1 'polypeptide(L)'
;MLEFGDTKINTLQVEEARSRFELEKVQLFEHIAPTYRRIKSLIHMKQEWAAAREKVDSCRRGKDSKSELMEIIENAVSKLCFSDGLEKSGKDYAVEITSIYRMLINKQGVKYTMLKHVILEQLLIAISTSNEEMVIRASLTVLTTIVSAKISVIDDIKKKGLRLSDLARALKCNVHEAATLIYLIKPSAAEIKTLELLPTLMDVICTLNSSRCRLSKSLTVTPPAASLMIIEVLVTAFDNATNNMHLAAISSPRVLSRFLDVARNHSLEEHISLATILVKCMQFDGHCRKYIS
;
A
#
# COMPACT_ATOMS: atom_id res chain seq x y z
N MET A 1 17.86 -45.85 -58.21
CA MET A 1 16.43 -45.54 -58.45
C MET A 1 15.72 -45.73 -57.11
N LEU A 2 15.49 -44.65 -56.34
CA LEU A 2 14.21 -43.89 -56.22
C LEU A 2 13.13 -44.76 -55.51
N GLU A 3 12.46 -44.38 -54.41
CA GLU A 3 12.05 -43.07 -53.88
C GLU A 3 11.95 -43.03 -52.33
N PHE A 4 12.02 -41.81 -51.78
CA PHE A 4 11.57 -41.42 -50.43
C PHE A 4 10.08 -41.05 -50.48
N GLY A 5 9.28 -41.51 -49.50
CA GLY A 5 7.89 -41.10 -49.31
C GLY A 5 7.75 -40.05 -48.20
N ASP A 6 7.21 -38.88 -48.53
CA ASP A 6 6.90 -37.77 -47.62
C ASP A 6 5.39 -37.73 -47.27
N THR A 7 5.12 -37.56 -45.98
CA THR A 7 3.80 -37.57 -45.34
C THR A 7 3.16 -36.18 -45.40
N LYS A 8 2.04 -36.02 -46.12
CA LYS A 8 1.18 -34.83 -46.04
C LYS A 8 0.22 -34.94 -44.85
N ILE A 9 0.32 -34.01 -43.89
CA ILE A 9 -0.72 -33.79 -42.86
C ILE A 9 -1.37 -32.41 -43.06
N ASN A 10 -2.69 -32.47 -43.11
CA ASN A 10 -3.74 -31.46 -43.34
C ASN A 10 -3.50 -30.03 -42.80
N THR A 11 -3.53 -29.08 -43.71
CA THR A 11 -3.43 -27.62 -43.47
C THR A 11 -4.77 -26.97 -43.07
N LEU A 12 -5.91 -27.65 -43.23
CA LEU A 12 -7.26 -27.08 -43.01
C LEU A 12 -7.73 -27.11 -41.55
N GLN A 13 -7.22 -28.00 -40.70
CA GLN A 13 -7.59 -28.03 -39.27
C GLN A 13 -6.84 -26.99 -38.42
N VAL A 14 -5.74 -26.42 -38.95
CA VAL A 14 -4.94 -25.43 -38.23
C VAL A 14 -5.55 -24.03 -38.31
N GLU A 15 -6.26 -23.70 -39.39
CA GLU A 15 -6.88 -22.37 -39.57
C GLU A 15 -8.16 -22.18 -38.75
N GLU A 16 -8.97 -23.23 -38.56
CA GLU A 16 -10.18 -23.17 -37.72
C GLU A 16 -9.86 -23.07 -36.22
N ALA A 17 -8.77 -23.70 -35.77
CA ALA A 17 -8.27 -23.50 -34.41
C ALA A 17 -7.75 -22.08 -34.20
N ARG A 18 -7.09 -21.50 -35.21
CA ARG A 18 -6.52 -20.15 -35.14
C ARG A 18 -7.59 -19.06 -35.08
N SER A 19 -8.73 -19.24 -35.77
CA SER A 19 -9.82 -18.25 -35.75
C SER A 19 -10.62 -18.24 -34.44
N ARG A 20 -10.81 -19.40 -33.79
CA ARG A 20 -11.44 -19.48 -32.46
C ARG A 20 -10.55 -18.93 -31.35
N PHE A 21 -9.23 -19.14 -31.42
CA PHE A 21 -8.27 -18.57 -30.45
C PHE A 21 -8.15 -17.03 -30.55
N GLU A 22 -8.32 -16.44 -31.74
CA GLU A 22 -8.29 -14.98 -31.88
C GLU A 22 -9.59 -14.32 -31.41
N LEU A 23 -10.75 -14.99 -31.51
CA LEU A 23 -12.01 -14.45 -30.99
C LEU A 23 -12.05 -14.44 -29.44
N GLU A 24 -11.45 -15.44 -28.78
CA GLU A 24 -11.31 -15.47 -27.32
C GLU A 24 -10.31 -14.43 -26.78
N LYS A 25 -9.25 -14.10 -27.54
CA LYS A 25 -8.34 -13.01 -27.18
C LYS A 25 -9.04 -11.65 -27.20
N VAL A 26 -9.90 -11.39 -28.20
CA VAL A 26 -10.60 -10.10 -28.30
C VAL A 26 -11.57 -9.88 -27.13
N GLN A 27 -12.18 -10.94 -26.59
CA GLN A 27 -13.04 -10.85 -25.41
C GLN A 27 -12.27 -10.71 -24.08
N LEU A 28 -11.04 -11.25 -24.01
CA LEU A 28 -10.18 -11.11 -22.83
C LEU A 28 -9.66 -9.66 -22.65
N PHE A 29 -9.52 -8.91 -23.75
CA PHE A 29 -9.04 -7.51 -23.71
C PHE A 29 -10.11 -6.49 -23.29
N GLU A 30 -11.40 -6.80 -23.39
CA GLU A 30 -12.45 -5.87 -22.94
C GLU A 30 -12.60 -5.82 -21.40
N HIS A 31 -12.16 -6.86 -20.69
CA HIS A 31 -12.18 -6.88 -19.21
C HIS A 31 -10.99 -6.15 -18.55
N ILE A 32 -10.06 -5.59 -19.34
CA ILE A 32 -8.85 -4.90 -18.87
C ILE A 32 -8.89 -3.39 -19.22
N ALA A 33 -10.08 -2.86 -19.53
CA ALA A 33 -10.30 -1.47 -19.90
C ALA A 33 -9.74 -0.39 -18.91
N PRO A 34 -9.61 -0.61 -17.58
CA PRO A 34 -8.99 0.40 -16.70
C PRO A 34 -7.46 0.49 -16.86
N THR A 35 -6.81 -0.61 -17.26
CA THR A 35 -5.34 -0.72 -17.31
C THR A 35 -4.78 -0.06 -18.57
N TYR A 36 -5.52 -0.11 -19.68
CA TYR A 36 -5.09 0.48 -20.96
C TYR A 36 -5.04 2.02 -20.93
N ARG A 37 -5.93 2.67 -20.17
CA ARG A 37 -5.90 4.14 -20.00
C ARG A 37 -4.68 4.62 -19.21
N ARG A 38 -4.16 3.81 -18.28
CA ARG A 38 -3.00 4.13 -17.43
C ARG A 38 -1.64 3.81 -18.08
N ILE A 39 -1.56 2.77 -18.92
CA ILE A 39 -0.35 2.47 -19.71
C ILE A 39 -0.04 3.62 -20.69
N LYS A 40 -1.05 4.28 -21.24
CA LYS A 40 -0.87 5.46 -22.11
C LYS A 40 -0.16 6.61 -21.39
N SER A 41 -0.41 6.79 -20.08
CA SER A 41 0.32 7.74 -19.22
C SER A 41 1.80 7.37 -19.07
N LEU A 42 2.09 6.08 -18.90
CA LEU A 42 3.46 5.55 -18.79
C LEU A 42 4.24 5.67 -20.10
N ILE A 43 3.60 5.47 -21.25
CA ILE A 43 4.23 5.64 -22.57
C ILE A 43 4.50 7.12 -22.85
N HIS A 44 3.53 8.01 -22.56
CA HIS A 44 3.71 9.45 -22.68
C HIS A 44 4.82 9.96 -21.75
N MET A 45 4.86 9.49 -20.51
CA MET A 45 5.94 9.80 -19.58
C MET A 45 7.28 9.22 -20.04
N LYS A 46 7.32 8.00 -20.59
CA LYS A 46 8.56 7.43 -21.16
C LYS A 46 9.11 8.32 -22.29
N GLN A 47 8.24 8.87 -23.11
CA GLN A 47 8.59 9.83 -24.17
C GLN A 47 9.06 11.18 -23.58
N GLU A 48 8.39 11.71 -22.55
CA GLU A 48 8.83 12.93 -21.84
C GLU A 48 10.17 12.73 -21.11
N TRP A 49 10.40 11.56 -20.51
CA TRP A 49 11.67 11.16 -19.90
C TRP A 49 12.79 11.07 -20.93
N ALA A 50 12.52 10.49 -22.11
CA ALA A 50 13.47 10.42 -23.21
C ALA A 50 13.80 11.82 -23.77
N ALA A 51 12.80 12.69 -23.93
CA ALA A 51 13.01 14.08 -24.33
C ALA A 51 13.78 14.91 -23.27
N ALA A 52 13.54 14.65 -22.00
CA ALA A 52 14.30 15.25 -20.90
C ALA A 52 15.75 14.75 -20.85
N ARG A 53 16.02 13.52 -21.31
CA ARG A 53 17.37 12.94 -21.45
C ARG A 53 18.18 13.65 -22.54
N GLU A 54 17.60 13.87 -23.72
CA GLU A 54 18.26 14.61 -24.82
C GLU A 54 18.60 16.06 -24.45
N LYS A 55 17.74 16.74 -23.67
CA LYS A 55 18.00 18.10 -23.18
C LYS A 55 19.12 18.20 -22.14
N VAL A 56 19.57 17.08 -21.59
CA VAL A 56 20.56 17.01 -20.51
C VAL A 56 21.93 16.62 -21.06
N ASP A 57 21.95 15.73 -22.05
CA ASP A 57 23.19 15.35 -22.72
C ASP A 57 23.79 16.50 -23.54
N SER A 58 23.01 17.52 -23.90
CA SER A 58 23.52 18.75 -24.53
C SER A 58 24.25 19.69 -23.54
N CYS A 59 24.29 19.37 -22.24
CA CYS A 59 24.98 20.17 -21.23
C CYS A 59 25.54 19.30 -20.10
N ARG A 60 26.74 18.70 -20.29
CA ARG A 60 27.88 18.78 -19.36
C ARG A 60 28.99 17.77 -19.67
N ARG A 61 30.17 18.32 -19.95
CA ARG A 61 31.47 17.70 -19.71
C ARG A 61 31.83 17.95 -18.25
N GLY A 62 31.77 16.92 -17.41
CA GLY A 62 32.13 17.00 -15.98
C GLY A 62 31.46 15.90 -15.16
N LYS A 63 32.23 14.87 -14.79
CA LYS A 63 31.77 13.69 -14.04
C LYS A 63 31.67 14.07 -12.56
N ASP A 64 30.54 14.65 -12.16
CA ASP A 64 30.23 14.99 -10.77
C ASP A 64 29.55 13.80 -10.06
N SER A 65 29.69 13.70 -8.73
CA SER A 65 28.99 12.75 -7.84
C SER A 65 27.45 12.74 -8.00
N LYS A 66 26.91 13.77 -8.66
CA LYS A 66 25.49 13.87 -9.05
C LYS A 66 25.13 12.94 -10.22
N SER A 67 26.03 12.65 -11.15
CA SER A 67 25.77 11.71 -12.25
C SER A 67 25.75 10.27 -11.76
N GLU A 68 26.64 9.93 -10.83
CA GLU A 68 26.71 8.60 -10.20
C GLU A 68 25.45 8.33 -9.35
N LEU A 69 25.01 9.31 -8.55
CA LEU A 69 23.72 9.20 -7.83
C LEU A 69 22.54 9.06 -8.80
N MET A 70 22.58 9.74 -9.94
CA MET A 70 21.53 9.66 -10.96
C MET A 70 21.49 8.28 -11.61
N GLU A 71 22.65 7.69 -11.89
CA GLU A 71 22.76 6.35 -12.46
C GLU A 71 22.26 5.28 -11.48
N ILE A 72 22.60 5.40 -10.18
CA ILE A 72 22.07 4.53 -9.12
C ILE A 72 20.55 4.60 -9.05
N ILE A 73 20.02 5.82 -9.09
CA ILE A 73 18.58 6.08 -9.05
C ILE A 73 17.87 5.52 -10.30
N GLU A 74 18.43 5.75 -11.49
CA GLU A 74 17.87 5.26 -12.75
C GLU A 74 17.91 3.74 -12.84
N ASN A 75 18.97 3.12 -12.35
CA ASN A 75 19.10 1.67 -12.24
C ASN A 75 18.06 1.10 -11.26
N ALA A 76 17.90 1.72 -10.09
CA ALA A 76 16.91 1.29 -9.11
C ALA A 76 15.46 1.48 -9.60
N VAL A 77 15.15 2.58 -10.31
CA VAL A 77 13.84 2.76 -10.94
C VAL A 77 13.60 1.80 -12.10
N SER A 78 14.63 1.44 -12.86
CA SER A 78 14.52 0.42 -13.89
C SER A 78 14.20 -0.95 -13.25
N LYS A 79 14.83 -1.29 -12.13
CA LYS A 79 14.47 -2.48 -11.34
C LYS A 79 13.07 -2.40 -10.73
N LEU A 80 12.60 -1.20 -10.37
CA LEU A 80 11.24 -0.95 -9.89
C LEU A 80 10.18 -1.18 -10.98
N CYS A 81 10.47 -0.74 -12.21
CA CYS A 81 9.49 -0.73 -13.31
C CYS A 81 9.51 -2.00 -14.16
N PHE A 82 10.58 -2.82 -14.09
CA PHE A 82 10.79 -3.98 -14.95
C PHE A 82 11.18 -5.22 -14.12
N SER A 83 10.20 -5.70 -13.35
CA SER A 83 9.90 -7.02 -12.74
C SER A 83 10.93 -8.16 -12.58
N ASP A 84 12.10 -8.20 -13.21
CA ASP A 84 12.96 -9.41 -13.24
C ASP A 84 13.81 -9.63 -11.96
N GLY A 85 13.76 -8.71 -10.98
CA GLY A 85 14.59 -8.77 -9.77
C GLY A 85 13.85 -9.05 -8.46
N LEU A 86 12.52 -9.14 -8.48
CA LEU A 86 11.71 -9.19 -7.25
C LEU A 86 11.73 -10.56 -6.55
N GLU A 87 12.32 -11.58 -7.18
CA GLU A 87 12.42 -12.95 -6.67
C GLU A 87 13.37 -13.09 -5.47
N LYS A 88 14.23 -12.10 -5.20
CA LYS A 88 15.19 -12.14 -4.10
C LYS A 88 14.89 -11.05 -3.06
N SER A 89 14.08 -11.43 -2.08
CA SER A 89 13.89 -10.71 -0.80
C SER A 89 13.21 -9.33 -0.89
N GLY A 90 11.88 -9.30 -0.78
CA GLY A 90 11.09 -8.06 -0.68
C GLY A 90 11.49 -7.10 0.47
N LYS A 91 12.30 -7.55 1.43
CA LYS A 91 12.88 -6.69 2.49
C LYS A 91 14.00 -5.79 1.95
N ASP A 92 14.85 -6.29 1.04
CA ASP A 92 15.97 -5.52 0.50
C ASP A 92 15.47 -4.44 -0.45
N TYR A 93 14.45 -4.76 -1.24
CA TYR A 93 13.72 -3.81 -2.08
C TYR A 93 13.11 -2.65 -1.28
N ALA A 94 12.36 -2.93 -0.21
CA ALA A 94 11.70 -1.87 0.57
C ALA A 94 12.71 -0.91 1.20
N VAL A 95 13.87 -1.41 1.64
CA VAL A 95 14.95 -0.59 2.20
C VAL A 95 15.58 0.31 1.13
N GLU A 96 15.89 -0.24 -0.04
CA GLU A 96 16.51 0.51 -1.14
C GLU A 96 15.61 1.66 -1.61
N ILE A 97 14.32 1.40 -1.87
CA ILE A 97 13.39 2.43 -2.34
C ILE A 97 13.12 3.49 -1.28
N THR A 98 12.99 3.08 -0.03
CA THR A 98 12.86 4.02 1.08
C THR A 98 14.09 4.93 1.19
N SER A 99 15.29 4.37 1.01
CA SER A 99 16.54 5.14 1.01
C SER A 99 16.58 6.15 -0.14
N ILE A 100 16.29 5.71 -1.36
CA ILE A 100 16.24 6.56 -2.55
C ILE A 100 15.23 7.70 -2.36
N TYR A 101 14.00 7.40 -1.96
CA TYR A 101 12.97 8.42 -1.78
C TYR A 101 13.38 9.45 -0.72
N ARG A 102 13.97 8.99 0.39
CA ARG A 102 14.49 9.87 1.45
C ARG A 102 15.62 10.78 0.98
N MET A 103 16.48 10.31 0.07
CA MET A 103 17.49 11.18 -0.57
C MET A 103 16.87 12.25 -1.46
N LEU A 104 15.68 11.98 -2.02
CA LEU A 104 14.95 12.88 -2.93
C LEU A 104 13.99 13.85 -2.22
N ILE A 105 13.59 13.55 -0.98
CA ILE A 105 12.45 14.22 -0.32
C ILE A 105 12.61 15.75 -0.22
N ASN A 106 13.86 16.21 -0.05
CA ASN A 106 14.24 17.61 0.07
C ASN A 106 14.95 18.15 -1.19
N LYS A 107 15.09 17.34 -2.24
CA LYS A 107 15.70 17.76 -3.50
C LYS A 107 14.66 18.46 -4.37
N GLN A 108 15.07 19.61 -4.90
CA GLN A 108 14.28 20.45 -5.80
C GLN A 108 14.81 20.38 -7.22
N GLY A 109 13.91 20.53 -8.19
CA GLY A 109 14.22 20.42 -9.62
C GLY A 109 13.27 19.45 -10.32
N VAL A 110 13.06 19.70 -11.62
CA VAL A 110 12.10 18.95 -12.44
C VAL A 110 12.37 17.44 -12.39
N LYS A 111 13.63 17.04 -12.54
CA LYS A 111 14.04 15.62 -12.54
C LYS A 111 13.71 14.90 -11.24
N TYR A 112 14.05 15.49 -10.10
CA TYR A 112 13.79 14.87 -8.79
C TYR A 112 12.29 14.83 -8.48
N THR A 113 11.53 15.82 -8.96
CA THR A 113 10.07 15.84 -8.82
C THR A 113 9.42 14.73 -9.65
N MET A 114 9.85 14.59 -10.90
CA MET A 114 9.41 13.54 -11.81
C MET A 114 9.71 12.14 -11.25
N LEU A 115 10.88 11.97 -10.67
CA LEU A 115 11.28 10.72 -10.04
C LEU A 115 10.45 10.37 -8.79
N LYS A 116 10.23 11.34 -7.89
CA LYS A 116 9.31 11.16 -6.74
C LYS A 116 7.91 10.77 -7.22
N HIS A 117 7.45 11.39 -8.31
CA HIS A 117 6.15 11.10 -8.90
C HIS A 117 6.05 9.65 -9.40
N VAL A 118 7.07 9.16 -10.11
CA VAL A 118 7.12 7.79 -10.62
C VAL A 118 7.18 6.78 -9.49
N ILE A 119 8.03 6.99 -8.48
CA ILE A 119 8.12 6.08 -7.33
C ILE A 119 6.75 5.95 -6.65
N LEU A 120 6.08 7.07 -6.34
CA LEU A 120 4.76 7.04 -5.73
C LEU A 120 3.74 6.33 -6.62
N GLU A 121 3.75 6.59 -7.92
CA GLU A 121 2.82 5.96 -8.86
C GLU A 121 3.00 4.44 -8.94
N GLN A 122 4.24 3.95 -9.00
CA GLN A 122 4.52 2.51 -9.02
C GLN A 122 4.11 1.82 -7.72
N LEU A 123 4.36 2.45 -6.56
CA LEU A 123 3.92 1.93 -5.27
C LEU A 123 2.39 1.83 -5.22
N LEU A 124 1.68 2.85 -5.72
CA LEU A 124 0.22 2.83 -5.76
C LEU A 124 -0.33 1.77 -6.70
N ILE A 125 0.27 1.60 -7.88
CA ILE A 125 -0.10 0.53 -8.81
C ILE A 125 0.10 -0.83 -8.15
N ALA A 126 1.26 -1.07 -7.54
CA ALA A 126 1.56 -2.32 -6.87
C ALA A 126 0.54 -2.65 -5.75
N ILE A 127 0.15 -1.65 -4.96
CA ILE A 127 -0.87 -1.81 -3.91
C ILE A 127 -2.24 -2.15 -4.54
N SER A 128 -2.64 -1.43 -5.59
CA SER A 128 -3.98 -1.59 -6.19
C SER A 128 -4.13 -2.87 -7.00
N THR A 129 -3.11 -3.32 -7.73
CA THR A 129 -3.24 -4.37 -8.75
C THR A 129 -2.53 -5.68 -8.43
N SER A 130 -1.59 -5.69 -7.47
CA SER A 130 -0.89 -6.92 -7.12
C SER A 130 -1.78 -7.86 -6.31
N ASN A 131 -1.65 -9.16 -6.60
CA ASN A 131 -2.22 -10.25 -5.81
C ASN A 131 -1.19 -10.88 -4.85
N GLU A 132 0.08 -10.47 -4.95
CA GLU A 132 1.16 -11.00 -4.13
C GLU A 132 1.27 -10.21 -2.82
N GLU A 133 0.96 -10.86 -1.69
CA GLU A 133 0.97 -10.26 -0.35
C GLU A 133 2.31 -9.57 -0.03
N MET A 134 3.43 -10.21 -0.41
CA MET A 134 4.77 -9.67 -0.17
C MET A 134 5.03 -8.36 -0.91
N VAL A 135 4.52 -8.23 -2.14
CA VAL A 135 4.64 -7.01 -2.95
C VAL A 135 3.79 -5.89 -2.37
N ILE A 136 2.56 -6.20 -1.98
CA ILE A 136 1.64 -5.25 -1.35
C ILE A 136 2.23 -4.75 -0.03
N ARG A 137 2.74 -5.68 0.80
CA ARG A 137 3.38 -5.36 2.09
C ARG A 137 4.62 -4.49 1.91
N ALA A 138 5.53 -4.86 1.00
CA ALA A 138 6.72 -4.05 0.74
C ALA A 138 6.35 -2.64 0.27
N SER A 139 5.38 -2.53 -0.65
CA SER A 139 4.92 -1.26 -1.19
C SER A 139 4.27 -0.37 -0.12
N LEU A 140 3.42 -0.95 0.73
CA LEU A 140 2.80 -0.24 1.86
C LEU A 140 3.82 0.20 2.90
N THR A 141 4.80 -0.63 3.22
CA THR A 141 5.89 -0.28 4.15
C THR A 141 6.69 0.91 3.64
N VAL A 142 7.05 0.91 2.36
CA VAL A 142 7.75 2.04 1.72
C VAL A 142 6.88 3.30 1.78
N LEU A 143 5.62 3.21 1.34
CA LEU A 143 4.70 4.35 1.31
C LEU A 143 4.45 4.94 2.70
N THR A 144 4.26 4.09 3.70
CA THR A 144 4.07 4.45 5.11
C THR A 144 5.33 5.12 5.69
N THR A 145 6.52 4.65 5.30
CA THR A 145 7.79 5.28 5.72
C THR A 145 7.98 6.65 5.07
N ILE A 146 7.63 6.78 3.78
CA ILE A 146 7.67 8.05 3.05
C ILE A 146 6.76 9.08 3.74
N VAL A 147 5.52 8.70 4.03
CA VAL A 147 4.53 9.58 4.69
C VAL A 147 5.01 9.97 6.09
N SER A 148 5.56 9.03 6.85
CA SER A 148 6.08 9.30 8.20
C SER A 148 7.26 10.28 8.19
N ALA A 149 8.08 10.26 7.13
CA ALA A 149 9.17 11.22 6.97
C ALA A 149 8.67 12.62 6.55
N LYS A 150 7.55 12.72 5.81
CA LYS A 150 6.95 13.98 5.38
C LYS A 150 5.45 13.84 5.17
N ILE A 151 4.69 14.28 6.16
CA ILE A 151 3.23 14.15 6.18
C ILE A 151 2.53 14.81 4.97
N SER A 152 3.12 15.87 4.41
CA SER A 152 2.57 16.57 3.23
C SER A 152 2.49 15.68 1.98
N VAL A 153 3.18 14.54 1.95
CA VAL A 153 3.11 13.58 0.83
C VAL A 153 1.74 12.90 0.74
N ILE A 154 0.95 12.91 1.83
CA ILE A 154 -0.42 12.36 1.82
C ILE A 154 -1.29 13.03 0.76
N ASP A 155 -1.17 14.34 0.58
CA ASP A 155 -1.98 15.07 -0.40
C ASP A 155 -1.65 14.63 -1.83
N ASP A 156 -0.37 14.36 -2.11
CA ASP A 156 0.08 13.84 -3.41
C ASP A 156 -0.44 12.43 -3.66
N ILE A 157 -0.42 11.58 -2.63
CA ILE A 157 -0.93 10.21 -2.68
C ILE A 157 -2.45 10.21 -2.94
N LYS A 158 -3.20 11.08 -2.25
CA LYS A 158 -4.66 11.23 -2.45
C LYS A 158 -4.98 11.69 -3.87
N LYS A 159 -4.27 12.70 -4.37
CA LYS A 159 -4.43 13.21 -5.76
C LYS A 159 -4.14 12.15 -6.82
N LYS A 160 -3.18 11.26 -6.55
CA LYS A 160 -2.81 10.15 -7.45
C LYS A 160 -3.79 8.98 -7.43
N GLY A 161 -4.79 9.02 -6.55
CA GLY A 161 -5.91 8.08 -6.57
C GLY A 161 -5.69 6.83 -5.72
N LEU A 162 -4.93 6.92 -4.62
CA LEU A 162 -4.94 5.85 -3.61
C LEU A 162 -6.38 5.62 -3.13
N ARG A 163 -6.87 4.39 -3.30
CA ARG A 163 -8.22 4.02 -2.88
C ARG A 163 -8.18 3.47 -1.47
N LEU A 164 -9.06 3.96 -0.60
CA LEU A 164 -9.25 3.40 0.73
C LEU A 164 -9.65 1.92 0.69
N SER A 165 -10.36 1.49 -0.36
CA SER A 165 -10.71 0.08 -0.59
C SER A 165 -9.48 -0.81 -0.80
N ASP A 166 -8.42 -0.30 -1.43
CA ASP A 166 -7.18 -1.06 -1.63
C ASP A 166 -6.43 -1.25 -0.32
N LEU A 167 -6.43 -0.20 0.53
CA LEU A 167 -5.87 -0.29 1.88
C LEU A 167 -6.67 -1.24 2.77
N ALA A 168 -8.00 -1.16 2.71
CA ALA A 168 -8.88 -2.06 3.46
C ALA A 168 -8.68 -3.52 3.03
N ARG A 169 -8.54 -3.77 1.72
CA ARG A 169 -8.21 -5.11 1.19
C ARG A 169 -6.85 -5.58 1.72
N ALA A 170 -5.82 -4.75 1.63
CA ALA A 170 -4.49 -5.10 2.14
C ALA A 170 -4.53 -5.42 3.65
N LEU A 171 -5.25 -4.62 4.44
CA LEU A 171 -5.43 -4.86 5.86
C LEU A 171 -6.12 -6.20 6.14
N LYS A 172 -7.20 -6.51 5.41
CA LYS A 172 -7.91 -7.80 5.47
C LYS A 172 -7.06 -9.00 5.04
N CYS A 173 -5.98 -8.76 4.28
CA CYS A 173 -4.95 -9.73 3.91
C CYS A 173 -3.74 -9.71 4.85
N ASN A 174 -3.90 -9.34 6.13
CA ASN A 174 -2.85 -9.32 7.15
C ASN A 174 -1.66 -8.37 6.88
N VAL A 175 -1.85 -7.36 6.03
CA VAL A 175 -0.85 -6.28 5.84
C VAL A 175 -1.15 -5.14 6.81
N HIS A 176 -0.62 -5.25 8.03
CA HIS A 176 -0.97 -4.37 9.15
C HIS A 176 -0.54 -2.91 8.91
N GLU A 177 0.48 -2.67 8.11
CA GLU A 177 0.94 -1.33 7.72
C GLU A 177 -0.16 -0.51 7.04
N ALA A 178 -1.17 -1.17 6.44
CA ALA A 178 -2.34 -0.51 5.90
C ALA A 178 -3.13 0.26 6.97
N ALA A 179 -3.21 -0.23 8.22
CA ALA A 179 -3.90 0.46 9.31
C ALA A 179 -3.24 1.82 9.60
N THR A 180 -1.91 1.87 9.66
CA THR A 180 -1.15 3.11 9.83
C THR A 180 -1.46 4.09 8.71
N LEU A 181 -1.41 3.66 7.45
CA LEU A 181 -1.66 4.56 6.33
C LEU A 181 -3.11 5.05 6.28
N ILE A 182 -4.10 4.20 6.60
CA ILE A 182 -5.51 4.60 6.73
C ILE A 182 -5.65 5.69 7.78
N TYR A 183 -5.08 5.51 8.98
CA TYR A 183 -5.12 6.51 10.04
C TYR A 183 -4.48 7.84 9.59
N LEU A 184 -3.30 7.79 8.96
CA LEU A 184 -2.59 8.97 8.52
C LEU A 184 -3.34 9.75 7.43
N ILE A 185 -4.05 9.07 6.51
CA ILE A 185 -4.88 9.70 5.48
C ILE A 185 -6.07 10.49 6.08
N LYS A 186 -6.48 10.13 7.30
CA LYS A 186 -7.62 10.72 8.02
C LYS A 186 -8.90 10.74 7.17
N PRO A 187 -9.39 9.58 6.70
CA PRO A 187 -10.69 9.50 6.05
C PRO A 187 -11.81 9.94 7.00
N SER A 188 -12.92 10.41 6.42
CA SER A 188 -14.12 10.74 7.21
C SER A 188 -14.69 9.49 7.89
N ALA A 189 -15.44 9.67 8.98
CA ALA A 189 -16.11 8.56 9.66
C ALA A 189 -17.02 7.76 8.71
N ALA A 190 -17.72 8.45 7.81
CA ALA A 190 -18.56 7.81 6.79
C ALA A 190 -17.73 6.91 5.84
N GLU A 191 -16.58 7.38 5.36
CA GLU A 191 -15.67 6.57 4.54
C GLU A 191 -15.15 5.36 5.33
N ILE A 192 -14.71 5.54 6.58
CA ILE A 192 -14.25 4.44 7.44
C ILE A 192 -15.33 3.38 7.62
N LYS A 193 -16.59 3.79 7.83
CA LYS A 193 -17.73 2.88 8.00
C LYS A 193 -17.86 1.93 6.81
N THR A 194 -17.70 2.41 5.58
CA THR A 194 -17.83 1.60 4.35
C THR A 194 -16.76 0.53 4.20
N LEU A 195 -15.64 0.62 4.93
CA LEU A 195 -14.53 -0.31 4.82
C LEU A 195 -14.71 -1.57 5.69
N GLU A 196 -15.64 -1.54 6.66
CA GLU A 196 -15.96 -2.66 7.56
C GLU A 196 -14.72 -3.25 8.25
N LEU A 197 -13.91 -2.38 8.87
CA LEU A 197 -12.56 -2.74 9.34
C LEU A 197 -12.52 -3.33 10.75
N LEU A 198 -13.60 -3.20 11.54
CA LEU A 198 -13.55 -3.47 12.99
C LEU A 198 -12.94 -4.85 13.34
N PRO A 199 -13.37 -5.98 12.74
CA PRO A 199 -12.79 -7.28 13.07
C PRO A 199 -11.29 -7.35 12.76
N THR A 200 -10.84 -6.76 11.65
CA THR A 200 -9.44 -6.75 11.23
C THR A 200 -8.59 -5.82 12.11
N LEU A 201 -9.12 -4.67 12.53
CA LEU A 201 -8.43 -3.76 13.46
C LEU A 201 -8.24 -4.42 14.83
N MET A 202 -9.25 -5.16 15.30
CA MET A 202 -9.15 -5.95 16.53
C MET A 202 -8.09 -7.04 16.41
N ASP A 203 -8.01 -7.73 15.26
CA ASP A 203 -6.96 -8.72 15.03
C ASP A 203 -5.59 -8.07 15.14
N VAL A 204 -5.32 -6.96 14.44
CA VAL A 204 -4.04 -6.24 14.53
C VAL A 204 -3.62 -5.95 15.98
N ILE A 205 -4.56 -5.54 16.83
CA ILE A 205 -4.30 -5.26 18.26
C ILE A 205 -4.05 -6.56 19.03
N CYS A 206 -4.76 -7.64 18.72
CA CYS A 206 -4.73 -8.91 19.45
C CYS A 206 -3.61 -9.88 19.01
N THR A 207 -3.13 -9.85 17.75
CA THR A 207 -2.08 -10.75 17.25
C THR A 207 -0.66 -10.28 17.59
N LEU A 208 -0.48 -9.01 17.94
CA LEU A 208 0.84 -8.42 18.17
C LEU A 208 1.29 -8.61 19.63
N ASN A 209 1.97 -9.74 19.88
CA ASN A 209 2.79 -9.88 21.08
C ASN A 209 3.83 -8.74 21.12
N SER A 210 3.89 -8.04 22.25
CA SER A 210 4.76 -6.90 22.59
C SER A 210 6.22 -7.01 22.11
N SER A 211 6.73 -8.22 21.85
CA SER A 211 8.11 -8.48 21.40
C SER A 211 8.39 -8.22 19.90
N ARG A 212 7.38 -8.15 19.02
CA ARG A 212 7.58 -7.89 17.57
C ARG A 212 7.58 -6.41 17.18
N CYS A 213 7.16 -5.51 18.07
CA CYS A 213 7.17 -4.05 17.83
C CYS A 213 8.56 -3.38 17.95
N ARG A 214 9.65 -4.16 17.95
CA ARG A 214 11.01 -3.60 17.82
C ARG A 214 11.38 -3.22 16.38
N LEU A 215 10.52 -3.52 15.41
CA LEU A 215 10.64 -3.05 14.05
C LEU A 215 10.02 -1.65 13.95
N SER A 216 10.89 -0.66 13.81
CA SER A 216 10.60 0.73 13.44
C SER A 216 10.55 1.74 14.59
N LYS A 217 11.73 2.05 15.11
CA LYS A 217 12.04 3.37 15.71
C LYS A 217 11.82 4.55 14.74
N SER A 218 11.45 4.28 13.48
CA SER A 218 11.28 5.29 12.43
C SER A 218 9.81 5.66 12.16
N LEU A 219 8.84 4.91 12.69
CA LEU A 219 7.42 5.17 12.44
C LEU A 219 6.83 5.99 13.58
N THR A 220 6.14 7.08 13.24
CA THR A 220 5.50 7.94 14.24
C THR A 220 4.29 7.28 14.89
N VAL A 221 3.63 6.36 14.18
CA VAL A 221 2.42 5.65 14.63
C VAL A 221 2.50 4.18 14.22
N THR A 222 2.43 3.28 15.19
CA THR A 222 2.47 1.82 14.95
C THR A 222 1.11 1.30 14.43
N PRO A 223 1.06 0.13 13.77
CA PRO A 223 -0.22 -0.44 13.35
C PRO A 223 -1.23 -0.67 14.50
N PRO A 224 -0.85 -1.18 15.69
CA PRO A 224 -1.78 -1.24 16.83
C PRO A 224 -2.31 0.12 17.27
N ALA A 225 -1.43 1.13 17.35
CA ALA A 225 -1.81 2.49 17.71
C ALA A 225 -2.82 3.05 16.69
N ALA A 226 -2.52 2.94 15.38
CA ALA A 226 -3.44 3.36 14.33
C ALA A 226 -4.78 2.62 14.39
N SER A 227 -4.76 1.31 14.65
CA SER A 227 -5.98 0.52 14.81
C SER A 227 -6.84 1.01 15.97
N LEU A 228 -6.21 1.32 17.11
CA LEU A 228 -6.90 1.88 18.28
C LEU A 228 -7.57 3.22 17.94
N MET A 229 -6.85 4.10 17.24
CA MET A 229 -7.37 5.41 16.80
C MET A 229 -8.57 5.26 15.86
N ILE A 230 -8.52 4.31 14.92
CA ILE A 230 -9.63 4.06 13.99
C ILE A 230 -10.83 3.45 14.75
N ILE A 231 -10.60 2.56 15.72
CA ILE A 231 -11.66 2.01 16.57
C ILE A 231 -12.33 3.11 17.39
N GLU A 232 -11.58 4.08 17.92
CA GLU A 232 -12.15 5.23 18.62
C GLU A 232 -13.17 5.96 17.74
N VAL A 233 -12.82 6.23 16.47
CA VAL A 233 -13.76 6.84 15.51
C VAL A 233 -15.00 5.97 15.34
N LEU A 234 -14.84 4.65 15.22
CA LEU A 234 -15.95 3.72 15.01
C LEU A 234 -16.95 3.70 16.18
N VAL A 235 -16.51 3.95 17.41
CA VAL A 235 -17.39 3.92 18.59
C VAL A 235 -17.89 5.29 19.05
N THR A 236 -17.48 6.37 18.38
CA THR A 236 -17.80 7.75 18.80
C THR A 236 -18.45 8.61 17.72
N ALA A 237 -18.20 8.36 16.44
CA ALA A 237 -18.51 9.31 15.38
C ALA A 237 -19.90 9.14 14.73
N PHE A 238 -20.68 8.12 15.10
CA PHE A 238 -21.99 7.84 14.50
C PHE A 238 -23.16 8.05 15.48
N ASP A 239 -24.36 7.71 15.03
CA ASP A 239 -25.54 7.62 15.88
C ASP A 239 -25.38 6.51 16.96
N ASN A 240 -26.17 6.61 18.03
CA ASN A 240 -26.09 5.68 19.15
C ASN A 240 -26.28 4.22 18.74
N ALA A 241 -27.15 3.90 17.77
CA ALA A 241 -27.37 2.53 17.36
C ALA A 241 -26.14 1.96 16.63
N THR A 242 -25.56 2.72 15.70
CA THR A 242 -24.32 2.32 15.00
C THR A 242 -23.15 2.19 15.99
N ASN A 243 -22.94 3.17 16.88
CA ASN A 243 -21.87 3.10 17.87
C ASN A 243 -22.04 1.89 18.81
N ASN A 244 -23.27 1.62 19.28
CA ASN A 244 -23.56 0.48 20.15
C ASN A 244 -23.32 -0.87 19.45
N MET A 245 -23.58 -0.97 18.14
CA MET A 245 -23.23 -2.16 17.37
C MET A 245 -21.72 -2.44 17.41
N HIS A 246 -20.89 -1.40 17.24
CA HIS A 246 -19.43 -1.54 17.34
C HIS A 246 -18.97 -1.83 18.78
N LEU A 247 -19.59 -1.19 19.77
CA LEU A 247 -19.29 -1.42 21.19
C LEU A 247 -19.62 -2.85 21.62
N ALA A 248 -20.74 -3.41 21.16
CA ALA A 248 -21.12 -4.80 21.41
C ALA A 248 -20.03 -5.80 20.95
N ALA A 249 -19.37 -5.51 19.82
CA ALA A 249 -18.30 -6.37 19.30
C ALA A 249 -17.01 -6.29 20.12
N ILE A 250 -16.74 -5.17 20.81
CA ILE A 250 -15.46 -4.95 21.52
C ILE A 250 -15.55 -5.02 23.05
N SER A 251 -16.74 -5.09 23.63
CA SER A 251 -16.94 -5.02 25.09
C SER A 251 -16.75 -6.36 25.80
N SER A 252 -16.33 -7.42 25.09
CA SER A 252 -16.09 -8.73 25.71
C SER A 252 -14.86 -8.71 26.63
N PRO A 253 -14.85 -9.49 27.73
CA PRO A 253 -13.73 -9.50 28.68
C PRO A 253 -12.37 -9.81 28.02
N ARG A 254 -12.38 -10.71 27.03
CA ARG A 254 -11.18 -11.10 26.28
C ARG A 254 -10.62 -9.96 25.43
N VAL A 255 -11.46 -9.10 24.88
CA VAL A 255 -11.02 -7.97 24.04
C VAL A 255 -10.51 -6.83 24.93
N LEU A 256 -11.23 -6.54 26.01
CA LEU A 256 -10.83 -5.50 26.97
C LEU A 256 -9.46 -5.79 27.61
N SER A 257 -9.19 -7.05 27.98
CA SER A 257 -7.87 -7.41 28.50
C SER A 257 -6.76 -7.18 27.47
N ARG A 258 -7.02 -7.40 26.18
CA ARG A 258 -6.06 -7.13 25.10
C ARG A 258 -5.79 -5.64 24.91
N PHE A 259 -6.81 -4.80 25.00
CA PHE A 259 -6.61 -3.35 24.97
C PHE A 259 -5.70 -2.87 26.12
N LEU A 260 -5.88 -3.43 27.31
CA LEU A 260 -5.05 -3.11 28.48
C LEU A 260 -3.62 -3.66 28.37
N ASP A 261 -3.43 -4.85 27.80
CA ASP A 261 -2.10 -5.43 27.57
C ASP A 261 -1.24 -4.55 26.64
N VAL A 262 -1.85 -3.98 25.61
CA VAL A 262 -1.17 -3.17 24.59
C VAL A 262 -0.77 -1.80 25.16
N ALA A 263 -1.52 -1.28 26.13
CA ALA A 263 -1.36 0.05 26.74
C ALA A 263 -0.01 0.36 27.42
N ARG A 264 0.80 -0.66 27.73
CA ARG A 264 1.97 -0.51 28.62
C ARG A 264 3.10 0.40 28.09
N ASN A 265 3.11 0.71 26.79
CA ASN A 265 4.14 1.53 26.14
C ASN A 265 3.55 2.62 25.22
N HIS A 266 2.35 3.09 25.51
CA HIS A 266 1.60 3.97 24.60
C HIS A 266 2.04 5.44 24.66
N SER A 267 1.89 6.14 23.54
CA SER A 267 1.96 7.61 23.50
C SER A 267 0.79 8.26 24.24
N LEU A 268 0.84 9.56 24.56
CA LEU A 268 -0.27 10.26 25.21
C LEU A 268 -1.57 10.17 24.37
N GLU A 269 -1.45 10.32 23.05
CA GLU A 269 -2.60 10.20 22.13
C GLU A 269 -3.23 8.81 22.23
N GLU A 270 -2.42 7.75 22.21
CA GLU A 270 -2.89 6.37 22.34
C GLU A 270 -3.58 6.10 23.68
N HIS A 271 -3.11 6.71 24.76
CA HIS A 271 -3.79 6.63 26.06
C HIS A 271 -5.15 7.32 26.04
N ILE A 272 -5.25 8.48 25.38
CA ILE A 272 -6.53 9.21 25.24
C ILE A 272 -7.53 8.36 24.46
N SER A 273 -7.15 7.83 23.31
CA SER A 273 -8.04 6.97 22.50
C SER A 273 -8.45 5.71 23.23
N LEU A 274 -7.52 5.06 23.93
CA LEU A 274 -7.83 3.90 24.75
C LEU A 274 -8.84 4.26 25.86
N ALA A 275 -8.61 5.35 26.58
CA ALA A 275 -9.51 5.80 27.63
C ALA A 275 -10.92 6.10 27.08
N THR A 276 -11.00 6.79 25.94
CA THR A 276 -12.28 7.04 25.25
C THR A 276 -13.02 5.73 24.96
N ILE A 277 -12.32 4.75 24.37
CA ILE A 277 -12.91 3.44 24.05
C ILE A 277 -13.40 2.72 25.31
N LEU A 278 -12.57 2.66 26.37
CA LEU A 278 -12.92 1.98 27.61
C LEU A 278 -14.13 2.64 28.29
N VAL A 279 -14.17 3.97 28.35
CA VAL A 279 -15.31 4.72 28.90
C VAL A 279 -16.57 4.41 28.08
N LYS A 280 -16.49 4.35 26.76
CA LYS A 280 -17.63 3.99 25.91
C LYS A 280 -18.10 2.56 26.14
N CYS A 281 -17.20 1.60 26.33
CA CYS A 281 -17.56 0.23 26.72
C CYS A 281 -18.30 0.20 28.07
N MET A 282 -17.83 0.96 29.08
CA MET A 282 -18.49 1.04 30.40
C MET A 282 -19.87 1.69 30.35
N GLN A 283 -20.07 2.65 29.44
CA GLN A 283 -21.35 3.30 29.20
C GLN A 283 -22.33 2.36 28.48
N PHE A 284 -21.84 1.55 27.56
CA PHE A 284 -22.63 0.58 26.81
C PHE A 284 -23.02 -0.64 27.67
N ASP A 285 -22.04 -1.27 28.33
CA ASP A 285 -22.25 -2.40 29.24
C ASP A 285 -21.60 -2.12 30.60
N GLY A 286 -22.42 -1.78 31.58
CA GLY A 286 -21.97 -1.48 32.93
C GLY A 286 -21.28 -2.64 33.64
N HIS A 287 -21.46 -3.89 33.19
CA HIS A 287 -20.76 -5.05 33.74
C HIS A 287 -19.28 -5.08 33.35
N CYS A 288 -18.92 -4.47 32.22
CA CYS A 288 -17.54 -4.51 31.74
C CYS A 288 -16.54 -3.76 32.65
N ARG A 289 -17.05 -2.86 33.51
CA ARG A 289 -16.28 -2.16 34.55
C ARG A 289 -15.44 -3.11 35.42
N LYS A 290 -15.93 -4.33 35.67
CA LYS A 290 -15.24 -5.35 36.48
C LYS A 290 -13.94 -5.86 35.86
N TYR A 291 -13.77 -5.71 34.54
CA TYR A 291 -12.59 -6.18 33.81
C TYR A 291 -11.58 -5.06 33.51
N ILE A 292 -11.96 -3.81 33.78
CA ILE A 292 -11.15 -2.62 33.50
C ILE A 292 -10.57 -2.02 34.78
N SER A 293 -11.26 -2.20 35.92
CA SER A 293 -10.87 -1.67 37.23
C SER A 293 -9.76 -2.49 37.90
#